data_AF-A0A3N5HMI5-F1
#
_entry.id   AF-A0A3N5HMI5-F1
#
_cell.length_a   1.000
_cell.length_b   1.000
_cell.length_c   1.000
_cell.angle_alpha   90.00
_cell.angle_beta   90.00
_cell.angle_gamma   90.00
#
_symmetry.space_group_name_H-M   'P 1'
#
loop_
_entity.id
_entity.type
_entity.pdbx_description
1 polymer ?
#
loop_
_entity_poly.entity_id
_entity_poly.type
_entity_poly.pdbx_seq_one_letter_code
_entity_poly.pdbx_strand_id
1 'polypeptide(L)' 'MRKFLTPDQRLEIMRLYLKGEKVDAIAAAFGVGRTYPTQLCHRRGLPKRRQRGSAPQREEVGVTLSAAFGSD' A
#
# COMPACT_ATOMS: atom_id res chain seq x y z
N MET A 1 23.47 3.16 -12.01
CA MET A 1 22.85 4.47 -11.73
C MET A 1 21.92 4.31 -10.53
N ARG A 2 22.16 5.02 -9.42
CA ARG A 2 21.32 4.90 -8.21
C ARG A 2 20.07 5.74 -8.42
N LYS A 3 18.90 5.10 -8.56
CA LYS A 3 17.63 5.81 -8.77
C LYS A 3 17.24 6.50 -7.46
N PHE A 4 17.26 7.83 -7.44
CA PHE A 4 16.81 8.61 -6.30
C PHE A 4 15.28 8.70 -6.33
N LEU A 5 14.62 8.20 -5.28
CA LEU A 5 13.18 8.37 -5.12
C LEU A 5 12.86 9.81 -4.76
N THR A 6 11.94 10.40 -5.52
CA THR A 6 11.37 11.71 -5.22
C THR A 6 10.53 11.66 -3.93
N PRO A 7 10.27 12.81 -3.28
CA PRO A 7 9.38 12.86 -2.13
C PRO A 7 8.01 12.23 -2.40
N ASP A 8 7.42 12.48 -3.57
CA ASP A 8 6.11 11.96 -3.95
C ASP A 8 6.11 10.44 -4.09
N GLN A 9 7.17 9.87 -4.68
CA GLN A 9 7.31 8.41 -4.78
C GLN A 9 7.41 7.76 -3.40
N ARG A 10 8.03 8.43 -2.43
CA ARG A 10 8.09 7.91 -1.04
C ARG A 10 6.73 7.94 -0.38
N LEU A 11 5.94 9.00 -0.60
CA LEU A 11 4.57 9.08 -0.09
C LEU A 11 3.68 7.98 -0.69
N GLU A 12 3.82 7.72 -1.99
CA GLU A 12 3.05 6.65 -2.64
C GLU A 12 3.44 5.26 -2.15
N ILE A 13 4.74 4.99 -1.95
CA ILE A 13 5.22 3.77 -1.30
C ILE A 13 4.57 3.59 0.09
N MET A 14 4.50 4.66 0.88
CA MET A 14 3.87 4.63 2.21
C MET A 14 2.36 4.39 2.12
N ARG A 15 1.67 5.00 1.15
CA ARG A 15 0.23 4.80 0.90
C ARG A 15 -0.08 3.35 0.55
N LEU A 16 0.68 2.76 -0.38
CA LEU A 16 0.51 1.37 -0.80
C LEU A 16 0.84 0.40 0.35
N TYR A 17 1.87 0.70 1.14
CA TYR A 17 2.22 -0.09 2.32
C TYR A 17 1.08 -0.09 3.36
N LEU A 18 0.46 1.07 3.61
CA LEU A 18 -0.68 1.21 4.52
C LEU A 18 -1.95 0.54 3.99
N LYS A 19 -2.20 0.61 2.67
CA LYS A 19 -3.29 -0.11 1.99
C LYS A 19 -3.16 -1.64 2.15
N GLY A 20 -1.97 -2.13 2.47
CA GLY A 20 -1.72 -3.55 2.64
C GLY A 20 -1.25 -4.24 1.36
N GLU A 21 -0.75 -3.50 0.38
CA GLU A 21 -0.10 -4.06 -0.80
C GLU A 21 1.12 -4.91 -0.42
N LYS A 22 1.48 -5.86 -1.28
CA LYS A 22 2.66 -6.70 -1.06
C LYS A 22 3.92 -5.85 -1.24
N VAL A 23 4.81 -5.90 -0.25
CA VAL A 23 6.09 -5.17 -0.26
C VAL A 23 6.90 -5.47 -1.53
N ASP A 24 6.84 -6.72 -2.02
CA ASP A 24 7.54 -7.15 -3.23
C ASP A 24 6.98 -6.47 -4.49
N ALA A 25 5.66 -6.29 -4.56
CA ALA A 25 5.01 -5.58 -5.66
C ALA A 25 5.33 -4.08 -5.63
N ILE A 26 5.31 -3.47 -4.43
CA ILE A 26 5.71 -2.07 -4.25
C ILE A 26 7.19 -1.90 -4.65
N ALA A 27 8.06 -2.79 -4.20
CA ALA A 27 9.49 -2.70 -4.51
C ALA A 27 9.76 -2.78 -6.02
N ALA A 28 9.09 -3.71 -6.71
CA ALA A 28 9.17 -3.86 -8.16
C ALA A 28 8.64 -2.62 -8.90
N ALA A 29 7.48 -2.09 -8.48
CA ALA A 29 6.84 -0.93 -9.11
C ALA A 29 7.72 0.34 -9.10
N PHE A 30 8.47 0.56 -8.01
CA PHE A 30 9.33 1.73 -7.88
C PHE A 30 10.80 1.46 -8.26
N GLY A 31 11.17 0.20 -8.55
CA GLY A 31 12.54 -0.20 -8.85
C GLY A 31 13.48 -0.06 -7.66
N VAL A 32 12.99 -0.37 -6.45
CA VAL A 32 13.70 -0.22 -5.18
C VAL A 32 13.99 -1.57 -4.56
N GLY A 33 14.94 -1.62 -3.63
CA GLY A 33 15.24 -2.87 -2.91
C GLY A 33 14.05 -3.38 -2.10
N ARG A 34 13.89 -4.70 -2.01
CA ARG A 34 12.80 -5.37 -1.29
C ARG A 34 12.57 -4.86 0.13
N THR A 35 13.65 -4.57 0.85
CA THR A 35 13.60 -4.11 2.25
C THR A 35 13.26 -2.63 2.38
N TYR A 36 13.35 -1.86 1.29
CA TYR A 36 13.23 -0.41 1.30
C TYR A 36 11.85 0.08 1.77
N PRO A 37 10.70 -0.41 1.26
CA PRO A 37 9.40 0.06 1.71
C PRO A 37 9.19 -0.11 3.22
N THR A 38 9.58 -1.27 3.77
CA THR A 38 9.50 -1.53 5.21
C THR A 38 10.42 -0.61 6.03
N GLN A 39 11.66 -0.40 5.57
CA GLN A 39 12.60 0.51 6.25
C GLN A 39 12.12 1.97 6.19
N LEU A 40 11.58 2.40 5.05
CA LEU A 40 11.02 3.74 4.88
C LEU A 40 9.87 3.97 5.85
N CYS A 41 8.93 3.04 5.93
CA CYS A 41 7.79 3.11 6.85
C CYS A 41 8.25 3.08 8.32
N HIS A 42 9.18 2.19 8.68
CA HIS A 42 9.73 2.11 10.03
C HIS A 42 10.44 3.41 10.45
N ARG A 43 11.28 3.99 9.58
CA ARG A 43 11.97 5.28 9.83
C ARG A 43 10.99 6.45 10.01
N ARG A 44 9.79 6.34 9.44
CA ARG A 44 8.71 7.34 9.53
C ARG A 44 7.76 7.08 10.71
N GLY A 45 8.03 6.07 11.54
CA GLY A 45 7.20 5.74 12.70
C GLY A 45 5.92 4.95 12.38
N LEU A 46 5.78 4.43 11.14
CA LEU A 46 4.63 3.60 10.80
C LEU A 46 4.77 2.21 11.44
N PRO A 47 3.67 1.64 11.98
CA PRO A 47 3.70 0.34 12.63
C PRO A 47 4.16 -0.74 11.64
N LYS A 48 5.04 -1.62 12.11
CA LYS A 48 5.46 -2.80 11.35
C LYS A 48 4.22 -3.68 11.14
N ARG A 49 3.80 -3.86 9.89
CA ARG A 49 2.67 -4.70 9.55
C ARG A 49 2.97 -6.10 10.07
N ARG A 50 2.23 -6.57 11.08
CA ARG A 50 2.29 -7.97 11.52
C ARG A 50 1.96 -8.81 10.28
N GLN A 51 2.93 -9.59 9.82
CA GLN A 51 2.71 -10.57 8.75
C GLN A 51 1.69 -11.58 9.28
N ARG A 52 0.39 -11.33 9.06
CA ARG A 52 -0.58 -12.42 9.02
C ARG A 52 -0.29 -13.16 7.73
N GLY A 53 0.19 -14.39 7.86
CA GLY A 53 0.45 -15.27 6.73
C GLY A 53 -0.80 -15.43 5.87
N SER A 54 -0.57 -15.74 4.59
CA SER A 54 -1.54 -16.25 3.61
C SER A 54 -2.69 -15.32 3.18
N ALA A 55 -2.72 -15.04 1.87
CA ALA A 55 -3.80 -14.45 1.07
C ALA A 55 -5.17 -15.16 1.28
N PRO A 56 -6.34 -14.61 0.87
CA PRO A 56 -6.53 -13.69 -0.27
C PRO A 56 -7.42 -12.48 -0.01
N GLN A 57 -7.10 -11.33 -0.63
CA GLN A 57 -8.11 -10.30 -0.87
C GLN A 57 -8.57 -10.45 -2.32
N ARG A 58 -9.58 -11.30 -2.51
CA ARG A 58 -10.67 -10.95 -3.42
C ARG A 58 -11.52 -9.96 -2.64
N GLU A 59 -11.35 -8.67 -2.91
CA GLU A 59 -12.40 -7.71 -2.61
C GLU A 59 -12.95 -7.28 -3.96
N GLU A 60 -14.01 -7.99 -4.35
CA GLU A 60 -14.91 -7.55 -5.40
C GLU A 60 -15.40 -6.16 -4.99
N VAL A 61 -15.01 -5.15 -5.75
CA VAL A 61 -15.58 -3.80 -5.64
C VAL A 61 -16.99 -3.90 -6.20
N GLY A 62 -17.90 -4.39 -5.36
CA GLY A 62 -19.33 -4.22 -5.52
C GLY A 62 -19.61 -2.73 -5.47
N VAL A 63 -19.69 -2.10 -6.64
CA VAL A 63 -20.41 -0.84 -6.80
C VAL A 63 -21.86 -1.14 -6.46
N THR A 64 -22.23 -0.84 -5.21
CA THR A 64 -23.60 -0.46 -4.86
C THR A 64 -23.51 0.97 -4.33
N LEU A 65 -23.42 1.90 -5.29
CA LEU A 65 -23.76 3.30 -5.05
C LEU A 65 -25.24 3.36 -4.66
N SER A 66 -25.46 3.54 -3.36
CA SER A 66 -26.50 4.39 -2.78
C SER A 66 -27.90 4.28 -3.40
N ALA A 67 -28.65 3.24 -3.02
CA ALA A 67 -30.11 3.33 -2.91
C ALA A 67 -30.44 3.65 -1.44
N ALA A 68 -30.29 4.91 -1.05
CA ALA A 68 -30.66 5.40 0.28
C ALA A 68 -31.19 6.83 0.19
N PHE A 69 -32.25 7.01 -0.60
CA PHE A 69 -33.21 8.09 -0.44
C PHE A 69 -34.61 7.52 -0.77
N GLY A 70 -35.26 6.93 0.24
CA GLY A 70 -36.70 7.12 0.43
C GLY A 70 -36.92 8.51 1.04
N SER A 71 -38.07 9.18 0.96
CA SER A 71 -39.44 8.70 0.90
C SER A 71 -40.36 9.84 0.43
N ASP A 72 -41.59 9.45 0.07
CA ASP A 72 -42.87 10.20 0.09
C ASP A 72 -43.05 11.38 -0.89
#